data_AF-A0A960KSP5-F1
#
_entry.id   AF-A0A960KSP5-F1
#
_cell.length_a   1.000
_cell.length_b   1.000
_cell.length_c   1.000
_cell.angle_alpha   90.00
_cell.angle_beta   90.00
_cell.angle_gamma   90.00
#
_symmetry.space_group_name_H-M   'P 1'
#
loop_
_entity.id
_entity.type
_entity.pdbx_description
1 polymer ?
#
loop_
_entity_poly.entity_id
_entity_poly.type
_entity_poly.pdbx_seq_one_letter_code
_entity_poly.pdbx_strand_id
1 'polypeptide(L)'
;MNLELHGLLWGVLCLPVALGFAWWSYRHSLPRPRGMAAWALPLLRSASLTLLLFLLLEPVLTREHTRLVPPTFAVLLDDSASLPFLGGRRHHRDWAVPLTEALDGVRVRFYTFGDSLRELELDQLDTLACTETVTDLDGALRILEREQVAGHLGGVLLVSDGNPTRGALPVQR
;
A
#
# COMPACT_ATOMS: atom_id res chain seq x y z
N MET A 1 -8.54 7.36 -13.40
CA MET A 1 -9.49 7.20 -14.53
C MET A 1 -9.07 7.90 -15.83
N ASN A 2 -8.22 8.94 -15.81
CA ASN A 2 -7.86 9.66 -17.05
C ASN A 2 -6.76 8.97 -17.90
N LEU A 3 -5.93 8.09 -17.34
CA LEU A 3 -4.82 7.47 -18.07
C LEU A 3 -5.26 6.41 -19.11
N GLU A 4 -6.31 5.64 -18.83
CA GLU A 4 -6.80 4.60 -19.76
C GLU A 4 -7.33 5.18 -21.08
N LEU A 5 -7.92 6.38 -21.03
CA LEU A 5 -8.39 7.10 -22.23
C LEU A 5 -7.24 7.49 -23.16
N HIS A 6 -6.08 7.87 -22.61
CA HIS A 6 -4.95 8.31 -23.43
C HIS A 6 -4.33 7.15 -24.20
N GLY A 7 -4.11 6.00 -23.56
CA GLY A 7 -3.58 4.81 -24.23
C GLY A 7 -4.48 4.31 -25.37
N LEU A 8 -5.80 4.36 -25.16
CA LEU A 8 -6.79 3.99 -26.17
C LEU A 8 -6.85 5.00 -27.33
N LEU A 9 -6.68 6.31 -27.04
CA LEU A 9 -6.56 7.37 -28.06
C LEU A 9 -5.32 7.20 -28.94
N TRP A 10 -4.15 6.85 -28.37
CA TRP A 10 -2.95 6.55 -29.14
C TRP A 10 -3.12 5.31 -30.03
N GLY A 11 -3.75 4.25 -29.52
CA GLY A 11 -4.08 3.05 -30.30
C GLY A 11 -5.03 3.35 -31.47
N VAL A 12 -6.05 4.17 -31.24
CA VAL A 12 -7.02 4.60 -32.26
C VAL A 12 -6.38 5.56 -33.28
N LEU A 13 -5.35 6.33 -32.91
CA LEU A 13 -4.62 7.21 -33.83
C LEU A 13 -3.61 6.45 -34.71
N CYS A 14 -2.98 5.40 -34.18
CA CYS A 14 -2.04 4.56 -34.94
C CYS A 14 -2.74 3.73 -36.03
N LEU A 15 -3.98 3.33 -35.82
CA LEU A 15 -4.80 2.55 -36.77
C LEU A 15 -5.02 3.24 -38.13
N PRO A 16 -5.49 4.50 -38.21
CA PRO A 16 -5.68 5.22 -39.48
C PRO A 16 -4.35 5.59 -40.14
N VAL A 17 -3.28 5.82 -39.36
CA VAL A 17 -1.94 6.01 -39.93
C VAL A 17 -1.45 4.74 -40.61
N ALA A 18 -1.62 3.57 -39.97
CA ALA A 18 -1.29 2.27 -40.58
C ALA A 18 -2.13 1.97 -41.83
N LEU A 19 -3.45 2.23 -41.80
CA LEU A 19 -4.32 2.06 -42.98
C LEU A 19 -3.96 3.05 -44.10
N GLY A 20 -3.69 4.31 -43.77
CA GLY A 20 -3.30 5.35 -44.73
C GLY A 20 -1.96 5.04 -45.39
N PHE A 21 -1.00 4.53 -44.63
CA PHE A 21 0.30 4.11 -45.15
C PHE A 21 0.20 2.86 -46.03
N ALA A 22 -0.64 1.89 -45.64
CA ALA A 22 -0.92 0.72 -46.46
C ALA A 22 -1.57 1.11 -47.80
N TRP A 23 -2.53 2.04 -47.79
CA TRP A 23 -3.18 2.55 -49.00
C TRP A 23 -2.22 3.36 -49.88
N TRP A 24 -1.38 4.22 -49.29
CA TRP A 24 -0.36 5.00 -50.01
C TRP A 24 0.71 4.09 -50.64
N SER A 25 1.17 3.07 -49.91
CA SER A 25 2.10 2.05 -50.40
C SER A 25 1.52 1.24 -51.56
N TYR A 26 0.21 0.97 -51.54
CA TYR A 26 -0.49 0.29 -52.63
C TYR A 26 -0.60 1.17 -53.89
N ARG A 27 -0.71 2.49 -53.71
CA ARG A 27 -0.82 3.45 -54.82
C ARG A 27 0.51 3.80 -55.48
N HIS A 28 1.63 3.75 -54.75
CA HIS A 28 2.93 4.22 -55.21
C HIS A 28 3.91 3.13 -55.71
N SER A 29 3.49 1.86 -55.78
CA SER A 29 4.35 0.77 -56.25
C SER A 29 4.16 0.48 -57.75
N LEU A 30 5.10 0.96 -58.57
CA LEU A 30 5.31 0.58 -59.98
C LEU A 30 6.76 0.04 -60.11
N PRO A 31 7.03 -1.15 -60.68
CA PRO A 31 6.14 -2.09 -61.37
C PRO A 31 5.46 -3.10 -60.44
N ARG A 32 4.25 -3.53 -60.80
CA ARG A 32 3.45 -4.50 -60.04
C ARG A 32 4.14 -5.87 -59.98
N PRO A 33 4.57 -6.34 -58.81
CA PRO A 33 4.99 -7.73 -58.65
C PRO A 33 3.79 -8.63 -58.99
N ARG A 34 4.01 -9.79 -59.63
CA ARG A 34 2.95 -10.78 -59.93
C ARG A 34 3.00 -11.91 -58.91
N GLY A 35 1.84 -12.43 -58.51
CA GLY A 35 1.72 -13.55 -57.55
C GLY A 35 1.72 -13.12 -56.08
N MET A 36 2.08 -14.05 -55.17
CA MET A 36 2.06 -13.81 -53.70
C MET A 36 2.96 -12.63 -53.26
N ALA A 37 4.04 -12.38 -54.00
CA ALA A 37 4.95 -11.25 -53.76
C ALA A 37 4.30 -9.88 -53.94
N ALA A 38 3.21 -9.79 -54.71
CA ALA A 38 2.44 -8.56 -54.89
C ALA A 38 1.80 -8.06 -53.59
N TRP A 39 1.50 -8.98 -52.68
CA TRP A 39 0.88 -8.69 -51.39
C TRP A 39 1.90 -8.76 -50.25
N ALA A 40 2.83 -9.71 -50.28
CA ALA A 40 3.79 -9.93 -49.20
C ALA A 40 4.77 -8.76 -48.98
N LEU A 41 5.36 -8.20 -50.06
CA LEU A 41 6.32 -7.09 -49.95
C LEU A 41 5.71 -5.81 -49.35
N PRO A 42 4.55 -5.31 -49.82
CA PRO A 42 3.94 -4.13 -49.23
C PRO A 42 3.46 -4.38 -47.80
N LEU A 43 2.96 -5.58 -47.49
CA LEU A 43 2.56 -5.92 -46.12
C LEU A 43 3.77 -5.89 -45.17
N LEU A 44 4.88 -6.49 -45.58
CA LEU A 44 6.12 -6.53 -44.80
C LEU A 44 6.72 -5.12 -44.62
N ARG A 45 6.67 -4.28 -45.65
CA ARG A 45 7.13 -2.88 -45.58
C ARG A 45 6.25 -2.03 -44.67
N SER A 46 4.94 -2.23 -44.72
CA SER A 46 4.00 -1.54 -43.83
C SER A 46 4.18 -2.01 -42.39
N ALA A 47 4.36 -3.32 -42.17
CA ALA A 47 4.61 -3.89 -40.86
C ALA A 47 5.94 -3.39 -40.28
N SER A 48 7.02 -3.32 -41.08
CA SER A 48 8.32 -2.85 -40.59
C SER A 48 8.31 -1.37 -40.20
N LEU A 49 7.66 -0.52 -40.98
CA LEU A 49 7.48 0.90 -40.64
C LEU A 49 6.59 1.09 -39.41
N THR A 50 5.53 0.30 -39.29
CA THR A 50 4.65 0.32 -38.10
C THR A 50 5.42 -0.10 -36.87
N LEU A 51 6.23 -1.17 -36.97
CA LEU A 51 7.07 -1.65 -35.88
C LEU A 51 8.14 -0.62 -35.49
N LEU A 52 8.78 0.03 -36.48
CA LEU A 52 9.75 1.10 -36.26
C LEU A 52 9.09 2.27 -35.50
N LEU A 53 7.88 2.65 -35.90
CA LEU A 53 7.14 3.72 -35.23
C LEU A 53 6.73 3.31 -33.80
N PHE A 54 6.32 2.06 -33.60
CA PHE A 54 6.00 1.50 -32.28
C PHE A 54 7.24 1.49 -31.38
N LEU A 55 8.41 1.14 -31.92
CA LEU A 55 9.68 1.21 -31.18
C LEU A 55 10.06 2.65 -30.83
N LEU A 56 9.85 3.59 -31.75
CA LEU A 56 10.20 5.01 -31.56
C LEU A 56 9.27 5.72 -30.58
N LEU A 57 7.99 5.33 -30.53
CA LEU A 57 6.99 5.88 -29.61
C LEU A 57 7.08 5.30 -28.20
N GLU A 58 7.82 4.21 -28.01
CA GLU A 58 8.00 3.50 -26.73
C GLU A 58 6.68 3.42 -25.93
N PRO A 59 5.65 2.71 -26.43
CA PRO A 59 4.36 2.65 -25.76
C PRO A 59 4.52 1.94 -24.41
N VAL A 60 4.51 2.74 -23.34
CA VAL A 60 4.58 2.22 -21.99
C VAL A 60 3.22 1.65 -21.61
N LEU A 61 3.12 0.32 -21.60
CA LEU A 61 1.93 -0.37 -21.11
C LEU A 61 1.92 -0.32 -19.58
N THR A 62 1.38 0.75 -19.01
CA THR A 62 1.32 0.93 -17.56
C THR A 62 0.09 0.20 -17.02
N ARG A 63 0.30 -0.87 -16.23
CA ARG A 63 -0.77 -1.49 -15.43
C ARG A 63 -0.76 -0.90 -14.04
N GLU A 64 -1.71 -0.01 -13.76
CA GLU A 64 -1.92 0.52 -12.41
C GLU A 64 -2.81 -0.43 -11.61
N HIS A 65 -2.23 -1.12 -10.63
CA HIS A 65 -3.01 -1.86 -9.62
C HIS A 65 -3.25 -0.96 -8.41
N THR A 66 -4.48 -0.46 -8.26
CA THR A 66 -4.88 0.26 -7.04
C THR A 66 -5.31 -0.75 -5.99
N ARG A 67 -4.60 -0.85 -4.87
CA ARG A 67 -4.99 -1.66 -3.71
C ARG A 67 -5.42 -0.76 -2.57
N LEU A 68 -6.67 -0.89 -2.13
CA LEU A 68 -7.13 -0.28 -0.89
C LEU A 68 -6.53 -1.08 0.27
N VAL A 69 -5.62 -0.45 1.01
CA VAL A 69 -5.05 -1.02 2.24
C VAL A 69 -5.70 -0.29 3.41
N PRO A 70 -6.50 -0.97 4.26
CA PRO A 70 -7.12 -0.32 5.40
C PRO A 70 -6.03 0.14 6.39
N PRO A 71 -6.16 1.35 6.97
CA PRO A 71 -5.24 1.82 7.98
C PRO A 71 -5.28 0.90 9.21
N THR A 72 -4.14 0.80 9.89
CA THR A 72 -4.01 0.04 11.13
C THR A 72 -3.93 1.03 12.30
N PHE A 73 -4.74 0.81 13.33
CA PHE A 73 -4.77 1.64 14.54
C PHE A 73 -4.19 0.83 15.69
N ALA A 74 -3.08 1.29 16.26
CA ALA A 74 -2.39 0.57 17.33
C ALA A 74 -2.81 1.13 18.69
N VAL A 75 -3.20 0.24 19.61
CA VAL A 75 -3.51 0.59 21.00
C VAL A 75 -2.40 0.02 21.89
N LEU A 76 -1.59 0.87 22.50
CA LEU A 76 -0.54 0.47 23.43
C LEU A 76 -1.03 0.58 24.87
N LEU A 77 -0.93 -0.54 25.58
CA LEU A 77 -1.29 -0.69 26.98
C LEU A 77 -0.01 -0.87 27.78
N ASP A 78 0.22 0.02 28.73
CA ASP A 78 1.31 -0.11 29.68
C ASP A 78 1.02 -1.32 30.61
N ASP A 79 1.98 -2.22 30.79
CA ASP A 79 1.88 -3.40 31.68
C ASP A 79 2.76 -3.25 32.94
N SER A 80 3.06 -2.02 33.32
CA SER A 80 3.88 -1.72 34.50
C SER A 80 3.19 -2.04 35.82
N ALA A 81 4.00 -2.47 36.80
CA ALA A 81 3.57 -2.84 38.13
C ALA A 81 2.99 -1.69 38.98
N SER A 82 3.05 -0.44 38.50
CA SER A 82 2.42 0.73 39.12
C SER A 82 0.91 0.85 38.82
N LEU A 83 0.41 0.20 37.76
CA LEU A 83 -0.99 0.27 37.34
C LEU A 83 -2.03 -0.41 38.25
N PRO A 84 -1.75 -1.56 38.91
CA PRO A 84 -2.72 -2.19 39.81
C PRO A 84 -3.16 -1.29 40.96
N PHE A 85 -2.34 -0.31 41.34
CA PHE A 85 -2.60 0.60 42.47
C PHE A 85 -3.66 1.68 42.15
N LEU A 86 -4.01 1.87 40.87
CA LEU A 86 -5.03 2.82 40.39
C LEU A 86 -6.38 2.15 40.04
N GLY A 87 -6.62 0.92 40.51
CA GLY A 87 -7.92 0.23 40.37
C GLY A 87 -8.15 -0.48 39.03
N GLY A 88 -7.14 -0.57 38.17
CA GLY A 88 -7.27 -0.94 36.76
C GLY A 88 -7.24 -2.43 36.40
N ARG A 89 -7.58 -3.38 37.30
CA ARG A 89 -7.54 -4.82 36.96
C ARG A 89 -8.81 -5.36 36.29
N ARG A 90 -9.82 -4.52 36.04
CA ARG A 90 -11.09 -4.91 35.42
C ARG A 90 -11.56 -3.74 34.57
N HIS A 91 -11.93 -3.99 33.32
CA HIS A 91 -12.59 -3.06 32.39
C HIS A 91 -11.72 -2.45 31.27
N HIS A 92 -10.58 -3.05 30.91
CA HIS A 92 -9.94 -2.71 29.63
C HIS A 92 -10.87 -3.04 28.44
N ARG A 93 -11.63 -4.13 28.57
CA ARG A 93 -12.62 -4.54 27.58
C ARG A 93 -13.78 -3.54 27.43
N ASP A 94 -14.20 -2.90 28.52
CA ASP A 94 -15.38 -2.03 28.55
C ASP A 94 -15.22 -0.78 27.66
N TRP A 95 -13.98 -0.32 27.45
CA TRP A 95 -13.69 0.75 26.49
C TRP A 95 -13.08 0.23 25.18
N ALA A 96 -12.39 -0.91 25.19
CA ALA A 96 -11.79 -1.48 23.98
C ALA A 96 -12.85 -1.97 22.98
N VAL A 97 -13.94 -2.59 23.44
CA VAL A 97 -15.02 -3.08 22.56
C VAL A 97 -15.72 -1.91 21.84
N PRO A 98 -16.23 -0.87 22.53
CA PRO A 98 -16.79 0.30 21.86
C PRO A 98 -15.81 1.00 20.91
N LEU A 99 -14.51 1.02 21.25
CA LEU A 99 -13.49 1.61 20.39
C LEU A 99 -13.34 0.82 19.07
N THR A 100 -13.33 -0.51 19.13
CA THR A 100 -13.28 -1.34 17.92
C THR A 100 -14.53 -1.20 17.06
N GLU A 101 -15.71 -1.05 17.68
CA GLU A 101 -16.97 -0.83 16.97
C GLU A 101 -17.04 0.57 16.34
N ALA A 102 -16.53 1.60 17.03
CA ALA A 102 -16.49 2.97 16.52
C ALA A 102 -15.51 3.13 15.34
N LEU A 103 -14.50 2.26 15.25
CA LEU A 103 -13.48 2.25 14.21
C LEU A 103 -13.75 1.18 13.14
N ASP A 104 -15.02 0.97 12.78
CA ASP A 104 -15.40 0.01 11.74
C ASP A 104 -14.67 0.28 10.40
N GLY A 105 -14.15 -0.77 9.77
CA GLY A 105 -13.30 -0.70 8.58
C GLY A 105 -11.82 -0.36 8.83
N VAL A 106 -11.41 -0.09 10.07
CA VAL A 106 -10.01 0.10 10.48
C VAL A 106 -9.53 -1.14 11.22
N ARG A 107 -8.30 -1.60 10.94
CA ARG A 107 -7.73 -2.73 11.68
C ARG A 107 -7.16 -2.24 13.00
N VAL A 108 -7.89 -2.47 14.10
CA VAL A 108 -7.40 -2.18 15.46
C VAL A 108 -6.52 -3.34 15.94
N ARG A 109 -5.32 -3.03 16.44
CA ARG A 109 -4.41 -3.99 17.04
C ARG A 109 -4.04 -3.53 18.44
N PHE A 110 -4.10 -4.45 19.41
CA PHE A 110 -3.71 -4.17 20.79
C PHE A 110 -2.30 -4.66 21.04
N TYR A 111 -1.54 -3.86 21.75
CA TYR A 111 -0.18 -4.16 22.15
C TYR A 111 -0.03 -3.83 23.63
N THR A 112 0.79 -4.61 24.31
CA THR A 112 1.29 -4.25 25.63
C THR A 112 2.76 -3.91 25.55
N PHE A 113 3.20 -3.05 26.46
CA PHE A 113 4.60 -2.70 26.58
C PHE A 113 5.03 -2.59 28.04
N GLY A 114 6.28 -2.98 28.27
CA GLY A 114 6.99 -2.94 29.54
C GLY A 114 8.48 -3.00 29.24
N ASP A 115 9.11 -4.18 29.37
CA ASP A 115 10.45 -4.44 28.84
C ASP A 115 10.46 -4.71 27.32
N SER A 116 9.34 -5.16 26.74
CA SER A 116 9.19 -5.42 25.30
C SER A 116 7.76 -5.19 24.81
N LEU A 117 7.60 -4.95 23.51
CA LEU A 117 6.29 -4.86 22.85
C LEU A 117 5.73 -6.26 22.59
N ARG A 118 4.49 -6.53 23.01
CA ARG A 118 3.80 -7.80 22.77
C ARG A 118 2.41 -7.53 22.19
N GLU A 119 2.06 -8.22 21.10
CA GLU A 119 0.71 -8.14 20.53
C GLU A 119 -0.29 -8.92 21.40
N LEU A 120 -1.46 -8.33 21.65
CA LEU A 120 -2.54 -8.93 22.41
C LEU A 120 -3.81 -9.01 21.58
N GLU A 121 -4.53 -10.11 21.77
CA GLU A 121 -5.90 -10.25 21.29
C GLU A 121 -6.89 -9.56 22.26
N LEU A 122 -8.04 -9.15 21.74
CA LEU A 122 -9.09 -8.48 22.52
C LEU A 122 -9.53 -9.30 23.75
N ASP A 123 -9.56 -10.63 23.61
CA ASP A 123 -9.94 -11.56 24.68
C ASP A 123 -8.86 -11.70 25.78
N GLN A 124 -7.63 -11.27 25.50
CA GLN A 124 -6.50 -11.35 26.44
C GLN A 124 -6.31 -10.06 27.26
N LEU A 125 -7.05 -9.00 26.95
CA LEU A 125 -6.98 -7.71 27.65
C LEU A 125 -7.25 -7.82 29.16
N ASP A 126 -8.14 -8.72 29.57
CA ASP A 126 -8.47 -8.91 30.99
C ASP A 126 -7.47 -9.84 31.73
N THR A 127 -6.50 -10.42 31.00
CA THR A 127 -5.47 -11.32 31.56
C THR A 127 -4.14 -10.65 31.86
N LEU A 128 -4.07 -9.32 31.69
CA LEU A 128 -2.87 -8.54 31.96
C LEU A 128 -2.43 -8.71 33.42
N ALA A 129 -1.18 -9.13 33.58
CA ALA A 129 -0.62 -9.44 34.88
C ALA A 129 -0.09 -8.18 35.58
N CYS A 130 0.23 -7.10 34.83
CA CYS A 130 0.85 -5.87 35.31
C CYS A 130 2.07 -6.16 36.18
N THR A 131 2.98 -6.99 35.66
CA THR A 131 4.15 -7.50 36.40
C THR A 131 5.46 -6.85 36.00
N GLU A 132 5.47 -6.06 34.93
CA GLU A 132 6.69 -5.46 34.40
C GLU A 132 7.16 -4.33 35.32
N THR A 133 8.45 -4.32 35.67
CA THR A 133 9.06 -3.26 36.50
C THR A 133 9.67 -2.13 35.68
N VAL A 134 9.63 -2.28 34.37
CA VAL A 134 10.23 -1.37 33.39
C VAL A 134 9.13 -0.92 32.42
N THR A 135 9.17 0.36 32.05
CA THR A 135 8.26 1.00 31.11
C THR A 135 9.13 1.63 30.01
N ASP A 136 9.43 0.89 28.95
CA ASP A 136 10.21 1.35 27.80
C ASP A 136 9.30 1.79 26.64
N LEU A 137 8.78 3.01 26.73
CA LEU A 137 7.90 3.60 25.71
C LEU A 137 8.63 3.86 24.38
N ASP A 138 9.89 4.31 24.44
CA ASP A 138 10.71 4.59 23.27
C ASP A 138 11.04 3.30 22.49
N GLY A 139 11.39 2.22 23.21
CA GLY A 139 11.52 0.89 22.65
C GLY A 139 10.24 0.41 21.97
N ALA A 140 9.11 0.51 22.65
CA ALA A 140 7.80 0.11 22.14
C ALA A 140 7.42 0.84 20.84
N LEU A 141 7.60 2.17 20.79
CA LEU A 141 7.30 2.96 19.61
C LEU A 141 8.22 2.64 18.42
N ARG A 142 9.52 2.44 18.65
CA ARG A 142 10.44 2.05 17.57
C ARG A 142 10.16 0.65 17.03
N ILE A 143 9.76 -0.29 17.90
CA ILE A 143 9.38 -1.64 17.47
C ILE A 143 8.08 -1.54 16.65
N LEU A 144 7.09 -0.79 17.15
CA LEU A 144 5.84 -0.56 16.43
C LEU A 144 6.09 0.11 15.06
N GLU A 145 6.95 1.12 14.99
CA GLU A 145 7.33 1.75 13.73
C GLU A 145 7.95 0.74 12.76
N ARG A 146 8.88 -0.11 13.22
CA ARG A 146 9.54 -1.13 12.40
C ARG A 146 8.58 -2.23 11.92
N GLU A 147 7.72 -2.73 12.80
CA GLU A 147 6.74 -3.77 12.47
C GLU A 147 5.64 -3.24 11.54
N GLN A 148 5.31 -1.95 11.66
CA GLN A 148 4.29 -1.29 10.85
C GLN A 148 4.85 -0.61 9.58
N VAL A 149 6.15 -0.74 9.26
CA VAL A 149 6.65 -0.39 7.91
C VAL A 149 5.91 -1.19 6.81
N ALA A 150 5.29 -2.32 7.17
CA ALA A 150 4.44 -3.12 6.28
C ALA A 150 2.94 -2.74 6.29
N GLY A 151 2.48 -1.93 7.24
CA GLY A 151 1.07 -1.62 7.47
C GLY A 151 0.87 -0.13 7.74
N HIS A 152 0.13 0.56 6.88
CA HIS A 152 -0.16 1.99 7.02
C HIS A 152 -0.73 2.32 8.42
N LEU A 153 0.11 2.83 9.31
CA LEU A 153 -0.26 3.22 10.66
C LEU A 153 -1.09 4.50 10.59
N GLY A 154 -2.39 4.41 10.90
CA GLY A 154 -3.32 5.54 10.87
C GLY A 154 -3.33 6.34 12.16
N GLY A 155 -2.92 5.73 13.28
CA GLY A 155 -2.92 6.35 14.58
C GLY A 155 -2.48 5.40 15.69
N VAL A 156 -2.12 5.99 16.82
CA VAL A 156 -1.65 5.29 18.02
C VAL A 156 -2.41 5.83 19.23
N LEU A 157 -3.06 4.96 19.99
CA LEU A 157 -3.66 5.26 21.29
C LEU A 157 -2.74 4.71 22.38
N LEU A 158 -2.18 5.59 23.20
CA LEU A 158 -1.33 5.22 24.32
C LEU A 158 -2.11 5.30 25.63
N VAL A 159 -2.11 4.21 26.39
CA VAL A 159 -2.69 4.13 27.73
C VAL A 159 -1.56 3.81 28.71
N SER A 160 -1.14 4.80 29.49
CA SER A 160 -0.04 4.70 30.47
C SER A 160 -0.29 5.66 31.63
N ASP A 161 0.30 5.38 32.79
CA ASP A 161 0.33 6.28 33.94
C ASP A 161 1.28 7.48 33.76
N GLY A 162 2.05 7.50 32.67
CA GLY A 162 2.83 8.65 32.22
C GLY A 162 4.24 8.74 32.80
N ASN A 163 4.77 7.67 33.42
CA ASN A 163 6.11 7.68 34.00
C ASN A 163 7.04 6.63 33.35
N PRO A 164 7.61 6.92 32.16
CA PRO A 164 8.55 5.99 31.52
C PRO A 164 9.84 5.88 32.36
N THR A 165 10.24 4.64 32.64
CA THR A 165 11.43 4.34 33.44
C THR A 165 12.65 4.00 32.59
N ARG A 166 12.46 3.79 31.28
CA ARG A 166 13.50 3.48 30.31
C ARG A 166 13.23 4.16 28.96
N GLY A 167 14.31 4.47 28.25
CA GLY A 167 14.24 5.17 26.97
C GLY A 167 14.31 6.69 27.12
N ALA A 168 14.40 7.39 25.99
CA ALA A 168 14.36 8.84 25.98
C ALA A 168 12.94 9.32 26.27
N LEU A 169 12.79 10.34 27.14
CA LEU A 169 11.50 11.02 27.31
C LEU A 169 11.07 11.57 25.94
N PRO A 170 9.85 11.26 25.45
CA PRO A 170 9.34 11.93 24.28
C PRO A 170 9.22 13.41 24.65
N VAL A 171 10.01 14.23 23.93
CA VAL A 171 10.22 15.68 24.12
C VAL A 171 11.28 16.05 25.17
N GLN A 172 12.55 16.02 24.74
CA GLN A 172 13.42 17.19 24.93
C GLN A 172 13.88 17.65 23.54
N ARG A 173 13.21 18.67 23.02
CA ARG A 173 13.77 19.54 21.97
C ARG A 173 14.17 20.85 22.63
#